data_AF-A0AAF0QK05-F1
#
_entry.id   AF-A0AAF0QK05-F1
#
_cell.length_a   1.000
_cell.length_b   1.000
_cell.length_c   1.000
_cell.angle_alpha   90.00
_cell.angle_beta   90.00
_cell.angle_gamma   90.00
#
_symmetry.space_group_name_H-M   'P 1'
#
loop_
_entity.id
_entity.type
_entity.pdbx_description
1 polymer ?
#
loop_
_entity_poly.entity_id
_entity_poly.type
_entity_poly.pdbx_seq_one_letter_code
_entity_poly.pdbx_strand_id
1 'polypeptide(L)'
;MGFGSKWLKWIEVCIKTVRFSIPVNGEPVDFFASERGLRQGDPLLPFLFILAMEGFDSMMRIATQNRWIKSFQIGDRIGNGKEISHLLYADDTTILCEPEAEQLNYIRLILILFEAVSGLRVNWGKSSLIAVKEVPQIQGLASILGCKVEKLPTTYLGMPLGNKHKALGIWDGILEKAEKILSRWKAQYLSLGGRVILINSVLDSLPTYVMSLFPIPPIVIKKLDRLRRNFLWKKGKE
;
A
#
# COMPACT_ATOMS: atom_id res chain seq x y z
N MET A 1 20.99 5.79 -15.31
CA MET A 1 20.05 4.75 -15.80
C MET A 1 20.33 4.28 -17.24
N GLY A 2 21.04 5.03 -18.09
CA GLY A 2 21.57 4.48 -19.36
C GLY A 2 20.53 4.25 -20.47
N PHE A 3 19.36 4.88 -20.41
CA PHE A 3 18.33 4.76 -21.44
C PHE A 3 18.79 5.39 -22.76
N GLY A 4 18.64 4.66 -23.87
CA GLY A 4 18.98 5.14 -25.20
C GLY A 4 18.06 6.26 -25.69
N SER A 5 18.57 7.12 -26.58
CA SER A 5 17.85 8.29 -27.12
C SER A 5 16.50 7.92 -27.77
N LYS A 6 16.42 6.77 -28.45
CA LYS A 6 15.19 6.26 -29.06
C LYS A 6 14.10 5.98 -28.02
N TRP A 7 14.46 5.35 -26.91
CA TRP A 7 13.53 5.06 -25.82
C TRP A 7 13.05 6.34 -25.15
N LEU A 8 13.97 7.26 -24.86
CA LEU A 8 13.64 8.57 -24.28
C LEU A 8 12.63 9.33 -25.16
N LYS A 9 12.85 9.33 -26.48
CA LYS A 9 11.92 9.95 -27.43
C LYS A 9 10.54 9.29 -27.45
N TRP A 10 10.47 7.96 -27.33
CA TRP A 10 9.19 7.26 -27.25
C TRP A 10 8.42 7.61 -25.97
N ILE A 11 9.09 7.61 -24.82
CA ILE A 11 8.46 8.00 -23.56
C ILE A 11 8.02 9.47 -23.60
N GLU A 12 8.85 10.36 -24.14
CA GLU A 12 8.50 11.76 -24.33
C GLU A 12 7.23 11.91 -25.17
N VAL A 13 7.12 11.19 -26.29
CA VAL A 13 5.91 11.17 -27.11
C VAL A 13 4.72 10.67 -26.30
N CYS A 14 4.85 9.52 -25.63
CA CYS A 14 3.78 8.93 -24.82
C CYS A 14 3.26 9.87 -23.74
N ILE A 15 4.10 10.73 -23.16
CA ILE A 15 3.69 11.69 -22.11
C ILE A 15 3.13 12.97 -22.72
N LYS A 16 3.76 13.51 -23.78
CA LYS A 16 3.41 14.83 -24.35
C LYS A 16 2.21 14.81 -25.29
N THR A 17 1.90 13.68 -25.94
CA THR A 17 0.79 13.62 -26.90
C THR A 17 -0.56 13.30 -26.27
N VAL A 18 -0.61 13.04 -24.96
CA VAL A 18 -1.87 12.70 -24.27
C VAL A 18 -2.79 13.92 -24.25
N ARG A 19 -4.02 13.71 -24.73
CA ARG A 19 -5.12 14.66 -24.60
C ARG A 19 -6.27 14.02 -23.85
N PHE A 20 -6.93 14.82 -23.04
CA PHE A 20 -8.08 14.42 -22.25
C PHE A 20 -9.33 15.15 -22.74
N SER A 21 -10.46 14.51 -22.53
CA SER A 21 -11.79 15.10 -22.70
C SER A 21 -12.63 14.65 -21.51
N ILE A 22 -13.53 15.53 -21.06
CA ILE A 22 -14.43 15.24 -19.95
C ILE A 22 -15.82 14.97 -20.54
N PRO A 23 -16.47 13.85 -20.19
CA PRO A 23 -17.84 13.61 -20.60
C PRO A 23 -18.79 14.54 -19.84
N VAL A 24 -19.56 15.35 -20.57
CA VAL A 24 -20.65 16.17 -20.04
C VAL A 24 -21.95 15.60 -20.62
N ASN A 25 -22.84 15.13 -19.75
CA ASN A 25 -24.08 14.45 -20.13
C ASN A 25 -23.87 13.21 -21.02
N GLY A 26 -22.74 12.51 -20.85
CA GLY A 26 -22.41 11.30 -21.61
C GLY A 26 -21.64 11.57 -22.90
N GLU A 27 -21.55 12.83 -23.34
CA GLU A 27 -20.81 13.21 -24.54
C GLU A 27 -19.47 13.86 -24.20
N PRO A 28 -18.36 13.46 -24.84
CA PRO A 28 -17.06 14.09 -24.63
C PRO A 28 -17.07 15.54 -25.13
N VAL A 29 -16.75 16.48 -24.25
CA VAL A 29 -16.52 17.90 -24.61
C VAL A 29 -15.03 18.13 -24.77
N ASP A 30 -14.64 18.92 -25.78
CA ASP A 30 -13.31 19.45 -26.14
C ASP A 30 -12.05 18.81 -25.54
N PHE A 31 -11.05 18.60 -26.39
CA PHE A 31 -9.78 18.03 -25.95
C PHE A 31 -8.84 19.08 -25.36
N PHE A 32 -8.38 18.85 -24.13
CA PHE A 32 -7.29 19.61 -23.50
C PHE A 32 -6.04 18.74 -23.31
N ALA A 33 -4.87 19.38 -23.27
CA ALA A 33 -3.60 18.68 -23.09
C ALA A 33 -3.35 18.34 -21.61
N SER A 34 -2.57 17.28 -21.36
CA SER A 34 -2.04 17.02 -20.01
C SER A 34 -0.83 17.92 -19.73
N GLU A 35 -0.85 18.68 -18.64
CA GLU A 35 0.34 19.40 -18.15
C GLU A 35 1.12 18.58 -17.12
N ARG A 36 0.43 17.81 -16.27
CA ARG A 36 1.04 17.01 -15.21
C ARG A 36 0.26 15.72 -14.96
N GLY A 37 1.01 14.63 -14.81
CA GLY A 37 0.48 13.31 -14.52
C GLY A 37 0.03 12.56 -15.77
N LEU A 38 -0.10 11.24 -15.62
CA LEU A 38 -0.68 10.36 -16.62
C LEU A 38 -2.04 9.85 -16.15
N ARG A 39 -2.82 9.34 -17.08
CA ARG A 39 -4.14 8.80 -16.81
C ARG A 39 -4.07 7.63 -15.84
N GLN A 40 -4.97 7.59 -14.86
CA GLN A 40 -5.16 6.38 -14.07
C GLN A 40 -5.61 5.23 -14.99
N GLY A 41 -4.92 4.09 -14.91
CA GLY A 41 -5.13 2.96 -15.81
C GLY A 41 -4.21 2.96 -17.05
N ASP A 42 -3.34 3.96 -17.21
CA ASP A 42 -2.26 3.91 -18.20
C ASP A 42 -1.26 2.81 -17.83
N PRO A 43 -0.97 1.84 -18.73
CA PRO A 43 -0.05 0.74 -18.46
C PRO A 43 1.41 1.19 -18.25
N LEU A 44 1.81 2.38 -18.72
CA LEU A 44 3.17 2.91 -18.53
C LEU A 44 3.38 3.60 -17.18
N LEU A 45 2.32 4.16 -16.60
CA LEU A 45 2.40 4.96 -15.38
C LEU A 45 3.08 4.21 -14.21
N PRO A 46 2.77 2.92 -13.91
CA PRO A 46 3.44 2.21 -12.83
C PRO A 46 4.96 2.12 -13.00
N PHE A 47 5.44 1.94 -14.25
CA PHE A 47 6.87 1.81 -14.53
C PHE A 47 7.58 3.16 -14.42
N LEU A 48 6.97 4.23 -14.93
CA LEU A 48 7.52 5.58 -14.81
C LEU A 48 7.56 6.02 -13.33
N PHE A 49 6.56 5.63 -12.54
CA PHE A 49 6.56 5.86 -11.10
C PHE A 49 7.73 5.12 -10.42
N ILE A 50 7.98 3.85 -10.77
CA ILE A 50 9.15 3.11 -10.25
C ILE A 50 10.46 3.84 -10.56
N LEU A 51 10.61 4.38 -11.78
CA LEU A 51 11.82 5.14 -12.15
C LEU A 51 11.98 6.41 -11.32
N ALA A 52 10.88 7.12 -11.02
CA ALA A 52 10.93 8.26 -10.11
C ALA A 52 11.33 7.83 -8.69
N MET A 53 10.73 6.75 -8.18
CA MET A 53 11.02 6.22 -6.84
C MET A 53 12.43 5.65 -6.69
N GLU A 54 13.06 5.16 -7.75
CA GLU A 54 14.49 4.79 -7.75
C GLU A 54 15.39 6.01 -7.44
N GLY A 55 14.97 7.21 -7.86
CA GLY A 55 15.61 8.46 -7.46
C GLY A 55 15.51 8.71 -5.95
N PHE A 56 14.34 8.45 -5.36
CA PHE A 56 14.14 8.53 -3.91
C PHE A 56 14.97 7.48 -3.15
N ASP A 57 14.97 6.21 -3.61
CA ASP A 57 15.81 5.14 -3.03
C ASP A 57 17.29 5.55 -3.04
N SER A 58 17.76 6.11 -4.15
CA SER A 58 19.14 6.59 -4.27
C SER A 58 19.47 7.68 -3.24
N MET A 59 18.58 8.67 -3.04
CA MET A 59 18.76 9.72 -2.02
C MET A 59 18.81 9.13 -0.61
N MET A 60 17.91 8.19 -0.29
CA MET A 60 17.87 7.52 1.01
C MET A 60 19.12 6.69 1.25
N ARG A 61 19.60 5.94 0.24
CA ARG A 61 20.83 5.15 0.33
C ARG A 61 22.06 6.02 0.59
N ILE A 62 22.18 7.15 -0.09
CA ILE A 62 23.27 8.11 0.15
C ILE A 62 23.20 8.62 1.60
N ALA A 63 22.01 8.95 2.09
CA ALA A 63 21.83 9.41 3.47
C ALA A 63 22.22 8.33 4.51
N THR A 64 21.89 7.05 4.25
CA THR A 64 22.32 5.93 5.10
C THR A 64 23.83 5.70 5.02
N GLN A 65 24.43 5.74 3.83
CA GLN A 65 25.88 5.59 3.64
C GLN A 65 26.68 6.69 4.36
N ASN A 66 26.18 7.93 4.34
CA ASN A 66 26.75 9.06 5.05
C ASN A 66 26.43 9.08 6.56
N ARG A 67 25.71 8.06 7.07
CA ARG A 67 25.28 7.94 8.48
C ARG A 67 24.36 9.07 8.96
N TRP A 68 23.70 9.78 8.06
CA TRP A 68 22.68 10.78 8.40
C TRP A 68 21.38 10.14 8.87
N ILE A 69 21.08 8.92 8.39
CA ILE A 69 19.93 8.12 8.79
C ILE A 69 20.43 6.74 9.17
N LYS A 70 20.13 6.29 10.39
CA LYS A 70 20.46 4.92 10.82
C LYS A 70 19.39 3.95 10.30
N SER A 71 19.82 2.94 9.56
CA SER A 71 18.96 1.86 9.07
C SER A 71 18.66 0.83 10.16
N PHE A 72 17.53 0.15 10.01
CA PHE A 72 17.15 -0.99 10.83
C PHE A 72 17.90 -2.25 10.39
N GLN A 73 18.56 -2.93 11.33
CA GLN A 73 19.30 -4.18 11.07
C GLN A 73 18.39 -5.40 11.24
N ILE A 74 18.32 -6.25 10.22
CA ILE A 74 17.59 -7.53 10.26
C ILE A 74 18.57 -8.68 10.10
N GLY A 75 18.78 -9.49 11.13
CA GLY A 75 19.58 -10.71 11.06
C GLY A 75 20.18 -11.13 12.39
N ASP A 76 20.83 -12.30 12.40
CA ASP A 76 21.50 -12.82 13.58
C ASP A 76 22.80 -12.04 13.88
N ARG A 77 23.23 -12.09 15.15
CA ARG A 77 24.45 -11.42 15.67
C ARG A 77 25.76 -11.78 14.96
N ILE A 78 25.72 -12.72 14.00
CA ILE A 78 26.86 -13.33 13.30
C ILE A 78 27.22 -12.55 11.99
N GLY A 79 26.60 -11.39 11.75
CA GLY A 79 27.09 -10.43 10.75
C GLY A 79 26.53 -10.57 9.33
N ASN A 80 25.58 -11.48 9.09
CA ASN A 80 24.83 -11.58 7.82
C ASN A 80 23.51 -10.78 7.87
N GLY A 81 23.54 -9.61 8.50
CA GLY A 81 22.36 -8.75 8.64
C GLY A 81 22.06 -7.97 7.37
N LYS A 82 20.77 -7.79 7.06
CA LYS A 82 20.30 -6.86 6.03
C LYS A 82 19.90 -5.54 6.67
N GLU A 83 20.46 -4.45 6.16
CA GLU A 83 20.07 -3.09 6.53
C GLU A 83 18.82 -2.66 5.74
N ILE A 84 17.81 -2.16 6.46
CA ILE A 84 16.58 -1.63 5.88
C ILE A 84 16.37 -0.21 6.42
N SER A 85 16.49 0.80 5.56
CA SER A 85 16.15 2.19 5.91
C SER A 85 14.74 2.57 5.46
N HIS A 86 14.22 1.96 4.40
CA HIS A 86 12.91 2.28 3.85
C HIS A 86 12.32 1.11 3.05
N LEU A 87 11.00 1.11 2.91
CA LEU A 87 10.20 0.15 2.14
C LEU A 87 9.26 0.93 1.21
N LEU A 88 9.24 0.58 -0.07
CA LEU A 88 8.45 1.25 -1.09
C LEU A 88 7.43 0.28 -1.67
N TYR A 89 6.15 0.64 -1.63
CA TYR A 89 5.08 -0.06 -2.33
C TYR A 89 4.16 0.95 -3.00
N ALA A 90 4.31 1.15 -4.31
CA ALA A 90 3.65 2.25 -5.01
C ALA A 90 3.84 3.57 -4.23
N ASP A 91 2.77 4.31 -3.95
CA ASP A 91 2.79 5.55 -3.18
C ASP A 91 2.90 5.34 -1.66
N ASP A 92 2.67 4.12 -1.15
CA ASP A 92 2.84 3.78 0.26
C ASP A 92 4.33 3.59 0.58
N THR A 93 4.93 4.59 1.20
CA THR A 93 6.34 4.61 1.61
C THR A 93 6.47 4.53 3.12
N THR A 94 7.26 3.56 3.60
CA THR A 94 7.63 3.43 5.02
C THR A 94 9.10 3.74 5.19
N ILE A 95 9.45 4.62 6.12
CA ILE A 95 10.84 4.97 6.47
C ILE A 95 11.09 4.52 7.91
N LEU A 96 12.20 3.82 8.12
CA LEU A 96 12.67 3.37 9.43
C LEU A 96 13.84 4.25 9.85
N CYS A 97 13.76 4.83 11.04
CA CYS A 97 14.81 5.67 11.60
C CYS A 97 14.79 5.59 13.13
N GLU A 98 15.87 6.05 13.75
CA GLU A 98 15.92 6.23 15.20
C GLU A 98 15.10 7.47 15.61
N PRO A 99 14.61 7.57 16.86
CA PRO A 99 13.84 8.70 17.36
C PRO A 99 14.72 9.92 17.65
N GLU A 100 15.56 10.30 16.69
CA GLU A 100 16.49 11.42 16.77
C GLU A 100 15.96 12.57 15.89
N ALA A 101 15.83 13.77 16.47
CA ALA A 101 15.33 14.95 15.76
C ALA A 101 16.19 15.30 14.52
N GLU A 102 17.49 15.07 14.60
CA GLU A 102 18.41 15.30 13.47
C GLU A 102 18.10 14.40 12.27
N GLN A 103 17.85 13.10 12.51
CA GLN A 103 17.47 12.15 11.45
C GLN A 103 16.16 12.55 10.77
N LEU A 104 15.18 13.01 11.54
CA LEU A 104 13.91 13.48 10.97
C LEU A 104 14.07 14.76 10.13
N ASN A 105 15.00 15.65 10.49
CA ASN A 105 15.32 16.81 9.67
C ASN A 105 15.97 16.39 8.33
N TYR A 106 16.88 15.41 8.34
CA TYR A 106 17.43 14.86 7.10
C TYR A 106 16.35 14.20 6.24
N ILE A 107 15.45 13.41 6.83
CA ILE A 107 14.32 12.81 6.11
C ILE A 107 13.43 13.89 5.49
N ARG A 108 13.09 14.94 6.25
CA ARG A 108 12.30 16.07 5.73
C ARG A 108 12.99 16.75 4.56
N LEU A 109 14.30 17.00 4.66
CA LEU A 109 15.08 17.61 3.59
C LEU A 109 15.08 16.74 2.33
N ILE A 110 15.31 15.43 2.47
CA ILE A 110 15.27 14.48 1.35
C ILE A 110 13.89 14.49 0.68
N LEU A 111 12.82 14.48 1.46
CA LEU A 111 11.46 14.53 0.93
C LEU A 111 11.19 15.83 0.16
N ILE A 112 11.60 16.99 0.70
CA ILE A 112 11.46 18.28 0.01
C ILE A 112 12.26 18.31 -1.30
N LEU A 113 13.50 17.83 -1.29
CA LEU A 113 14.34 17.74 -2.49
C LEU A 113 13.71 16.80 -3.52
N PHE A 114 13.21 15.66 -3.07
CA PHE A 114 12.52 14.71 -3.93
C PHE A 114 11.26 15.30 -4.55
N GLU A 115 10.41 15.99 -3.78
CA GLU A 115 9.23 16.69 -4.30
C GLU A 115 9.61 17.72 -5.38
N ALA A 116 10.67 18.49 -5.13
CA ALA A 116 11.14 19.53 -6.05
C ALA A 116 11.65 18.95 -7.39
N VAL A 117 12.37 17.81 -7.34
CA VAL A 117 12.97 17.20 -8.53
C VAL A 117 11.97 16.32 -9.29
N SER A 118 11.18 15.52 -8.58
CA SER A 118 10.23 14.57 -9.20
C SER A 118 8.91 15.23 -9.62
N GLY A 119 8.56 16.36 -9.01
CA GLY A 119 7.21 16.90 -9.10
C GLY A 119 6.17 15.96 -8.49
N LEU A 120 6.52 15.10 -7.54
CA LEU A 120 5.57 14.40 -6.67
C LEU A 120 5.32 15.22 -5.40
N ARG A 121 4.28 14.89 -4.64
CA ARG A 121 3.98 15.53 -3.35
C ARG A 121 3.66 14.49 -2.29
N VAL A 122 4.28 14.64 -1.13
CA VAL A 122 4.01 13.88 0.09
C VAL A 122 2.67 14.34 0.66
N ASN A 123 1.81 13.36 0.94
CA ASN A 123 0.54 13.63 1.57
C ASN A 123 0.68 13.62 3.10
N TRP A 124 1.14 14.73 3.67
CA TRP A 124 1.31 14.88 5.12
C TRP A 124 0.04 14.64 5.94
N GLY A 125 -1.15 14.83 5.34
CA GLY A 125 -2.44 14.55 5.99
C GLY A 125 -2.75 13.06 6.17
N LYS A 126 -2.14 12.21 5.33
CA LYS A 126 -2.17 10.74 5.37
C LYS A 126 -0.90 10.12 5.95
N SER A 127 0.21 10.86 6.00
CA SER A 127 1.44 10.42 6.63
C SER A 127 1.32 10.45 8.15
N SER A 128 1.95 9.48 8.81
CA SER A 128 1.98 9.38 10.25
C SER A 128 3.33 8.89 10.76
N LEU A 129 3.72 9.36 11.95
CA LEU A 129 4.84 8.81 12.71
C LEU A 129 4.30 7.81 13.74
N ILE A 130 4.88 6.60 13.74
CA ILE A 130 4.47 5.51 14.63
C ILE A 130 5.69 5.13 15.49
N ALA A 131 5.55 5.21 16.81
CA ALA A 131 6.57 4.72 17.73
C ALA A 131 6.56 3.18 17.78
N VAL A 132 7.73 2.58 17.59
CA VAL A 132 7.97 1.17 17.91
C VAL A 132 8.56 1.13 19.32
N LYS A 133 7.73 0.73 20.31
CA LYS A 133 7.99 0.83 21.77
C LYS A 133 7.80 2.27 22.31
N GLU A 134 8.23 2.50 23.55
CA GLU A 134 8.16 3.82 24.17
C GLU A 134 9.22 4.76 23.60
N VAL A 135 8.75 5.85 23.01
CA VAL A 135 9.58 6.95 22.51
C VAL A 135 9.15 8.22 23.23
N PRO A 136 10.00 8.80 24.10
CA PRO A 136 9.70 10.07 24.75
C PRO A 136 9.48 11.17 23.70
N GLN A 137 8.52 12.06 23.95
CA GLN A 137 8.30 13.26 23.13
C GLN A 137 8.01 13.00 21.64
N ILE A 138 7.40 11.86 21.28
CA ILE A 138 7.03 11.55 19.87
C ILE A 138 6.24 12.68 19.18
N GLN A 139 5.44 13.45 19.93
CA GLN A 139 4.70 14.58 19.38
C GLN A 139 5.61 15.70 18.84
N GLY A 140 6.74 15.95 19.52
CA GLY A 140 7.76 16.90 19.08
C GLY A 140 8.56 16.38 17.88
N LEU A 141 8.72 15.06 17.77
CA LEU A 141 9.33 14.44 16.59
C LEU A 141 8.39 14.51 15.37
N ALA A 142 7.10 14.23 15.56
CA ALA A 142 6.11 14.30 14.48
C ALA A 142 5.92 15.72 13.95
N SER A 143 6.06 16.75 14.78
CA SER A 143 5.97 18.15 14.33
C SER A 143 7.13 18.58 13.42
N ILE A 144 8.30 17.94 13.52
CA ILE A 144 9.42 18.17 12.59
C ILE A 144 9.00 17.80 11.18
N LEU A 145 8.33 16.66 10.99
CA LEU A 145 7.81 16.21 9.70
C LEU A 145 6.50 16.93 9.32
N GLY A 146 5.73 17.40 10.31
CA GLY A 146 4.39 17.95 10.10
C GLY A 146 3.31 16.87 9.90
N CYS A 147 3.53 15.66 10.44
CA CYS A 147 2.62 14.53 10.31
C CYS A 147 1.91 14.20 11.64
N LYS A 148 0.91 13.32 11.58
CA LYS A 148 0.16 12.87 12.77
C LYS A 148 0.93 11.79 13.52
N VAL A 149 0.68 11.64 14.81
CA VAL A 149 1.16 10.48 15.58
C VAL A 149 0.09 9.39 15.54
N GLU A 150 0.48 8.20 15.11
CA GLU A 150 -0.36 7.01 15.17
C GLU A 150 0.23 5.98 16.15
N LYS A 151 -0.61 5.04 16.59
CA LYS A 151 -0.22 3.97 17.52
C LYS A 151 -0.43 2.62 16.85
N LEU A 152 0.44 1.67 17.20
CA LEU A 152 0.19 0.28 16.89
C LEU A 152 -0.91 -0.29 17.81
N PRO A 153 -1.77 -1.18 17.31
CA PRO A 153 -1.77 -1.70 15.94
C PRO A 153 -2.44 -0.77 14.91
N THR A 154 -1.89 -0.73 13.69
CA THR A 154 -2.46 0.03 12.54
C THR A 154 -2.60 -0.88 11.31
N THR A 155 -3.20 -0.41 10.22
CA THR A 155 -3.31 -1.18 8.97
C THR A 155 -2.35 -0.65 7.92
N TYR A 156 -1.54 -1.52 7.32
CA TYR A 156 -0.64 -1.21 6.21
C TYR A 156 -0.81 -2.26 5.11
N LEU A 157 -1.02 -1.81 3.87
CA LEU A 157 -1.29 -2.67 2.71
C LEU A 157 -2.42 -3.69 2.96
N GLY A 158 -3.42 -3.30 3.75
CA GLY A 158 -4.55 -4.17 4.13
C GLY A 158 -4.23 -5.20 5.21
N MET A 159 -3.02 -5.20 5.78
CA MET A 159 -2.61 -6.06 6.90
C MET A 159 -2.49 -5.29 8.21
N PRO A 160 -2.87 -5.89 9.35
CA PRO A 160 -2.63 -5.29 10.65
C PRO A 160 -1.14 -5.37 11.03
N LEU A 161 -0.52 -4.21 11.20
CA LEU A 161 0.82 -4.04 11.75
C LEU A 161 0.77 -3.94 13.28
N GLY A 162 1.72 -4.58 13.96
CA GLY A 162 1.86 -4.50 15.42
C GLY A 162 0.96 -5.44 16.22
N ASN A 163 0.08 -6.21 15.57
CA ASN A 163 -0.67 -7.28 16.22
C ASN A 163 0.26 -8.42 16.67
N LYS A 164 -0.10 -9.10 17.76
CA LYS A 164 0.51 -10.40 18.09
C LYS A 164 0.24 -11.37 16.95
N HIS A 165 1.25 -12.12 16.51
CA HIS A 165 1.18 -13.04 15.36
C HIS A 165 0.06 -14.12 15.44
N LYS A 166 -0.50 -14.37 16.64
CA LYS A 166 -1.63 -15.30 16.88
C LYS A 166 -2.94 -14.60 17.22
N ALA A 167 -3.01 -13.28 17.11
CA ALA A 167 -4.21 -12.53 17.45
C ALA A 167 -5.34 -12.88 16.49
N LEU A 168 -6.49 -13.27 17.05
CA LEU A 168 -7.71 -13.56 16.26
C LEU A 168 -8.17 -12.32 15.50
N GLY A 169 -7.95 -11.13 16.05
CA GLY A 169 -8.31 -9.85 15.43
C GLY A 169 -7.66 -9.59 14.06
N ILE A 170 -6.61 -10.33 13.69
CA ILE A 170 -6.03 -10.26 12.34
C ILE A 170 -7.05 -10.72 11.28
N TRP A 171 -7.94 -11.64 11.65
CA TRP A 171 -8.86 -12.30 10.74
C TRP A 171 -10.25 -11.65 10.69
N ASP A 172 -10.56 -10.73 11.62
CA ASP A 172 -11.87 -10.10 11.72
C ASP A 172 -12.21 -9.32 10.45
N GLY A 173 -11.26 -8.55 9.90
CA GLY A 173 -11.46 -7.84 8.63
C GLY A 173 -11.76 -8.77 7.44
N ILE A 174 -11.21 -9.99 7.42
CA ILE A 174 -11.55 -10.99 6.38
C ILE A 174 -12.98 -11.49 6.59
N LEU A 175 -13.35 -11.81 7.83
CA LEU A 175 -14.69 -12.29 8.15
C LEU A 175 -15.75 -11.26 7.80
N GLU A 176 -15.55 -10.00 8.18
CA GLU A 176 -16.44 -8.88 7.84
C GLU A 176 -16.55 -8.69 6.32
N LYS A 177 -15.42 -8.76 5.61
CA LYS A 177 -15.41 -8.66 4.14
C LYS A 177 -16.16 -9.82 3.49
N ALA A 178 -16.00 -11.05 3.98
CA ALA A 178 -16.74 -12.20 3.51
C ALA A 178 -18.24 -12.03 3.74
N GLU A 179 -18.66 -11.60 4.93
CA GLU A 179 -20.06 -11.31 5.25
C GLU A 179 -20.65 -10.21 4.36
N LYS A 180 -19.88 -9.14 4.10
CA LYS A 180 -20.29 -8.03 3.21
C LYS A 180 -20.41 -8.46 1.75
N ILE A 181 -19.56 -9.37 1.28
CA ILE A 181 -19.69 -9.93 -0.07
C ILE A 181 -20.92 -10.82 -0.15
N LEU A 182 -21.11 -11.70 0.84
CA LEU A 182 -22.26 -12.59 0.93
C LEU A 182 -23.60 -11.86 1.02
N SER A 183 -23.65 -10.72 1.73
CA SER A 183 -24.87 -9.92 1.83
C SER A 183 -25.28 -9.27 0.51
N ARG A 184 -24.33 -9.02 -0.39
CA ARG A 184 -24.58 -8.49 -1.75
C ARG A 184 -25.07 -9.58 -2.71
N TRP A 185 -24.64 -10.83 -2.50
CA TRP A 185 -25.06 -11.93 -3.34
C TRP A 185 -26.47 -12.37 -2.97
N LYS A 186 -27.39 -12.15 -3.91
CA LYS A 186 -28.76 -12.63 -3.79
C LYS A 186 -28.80 -14.13 -4.07
N ALA A 187 -28.45 -14.95 -3.07
CA ALA A 187 -28.38 -16.40 -3.17
C ALA A 187 -29.61 -17.00 -3.86
N GLN A 188 -30.81 -16.46 -3.59
CA GLN A 188 -32.09 -16.91 -4.16
C GLN A 188 -32.18 -16.87 -5.70
N TYR A 189 -31.38 -16.04 -6.37
CA TYR A 189 -31.36 -15.95 -7.84
C TYR A 189 -30.17 -16.69 -8.48
N LEU A 190 -29.41 -17.45 -7.69
CA LEU A 190 -28.23 -18.18 -8.14
C LEU A 190 -28.49 -19.69 -8.07
N SER A 191 -28.15 -20.38 -9.16
CA SER A 191 -28.11 -21.84 -9.18
C SER A 191 -27.08 -22.36 -8.19
N LEU A 192 -27.24 -23.62 -7.76
CA LEU A 192 -26.27 -24.26 -6.86
C LEU A 192 -24.85 -24.21 -7.43
N GLY A 193 -24.68 -24.48 -8.73
CA GLY A 193 -23.38 -24.38 -9.41
C GLY A 193 -22.82 -22.97 -9.40
N GLY A 194 -23.65 -21.95 -9.64
CA GLY A 194 -23.23 -20.54 -9.56
C GLY A 194 -22.75 -20.15 -8.16
N ARG A 195 -23.42 -20.65 -7.11
CA ARG A 195 -22.99 -20.43 -5.71
C ARG A 195 -21.65 -21.08 -5.41
N VAL A 196 -21.42 -22.31 -5.86
CA VAL A 196 -20.13 -23.01 -5.68
C VAL A 196 -19.01 -22.24 -6.39
N ILE A 197 -19.23 -21.79 -7.62
CA ILE A 197 -18.23 -21.01 -8.37
C ILE A 197 -17.87 -19.73 -7.62
N LEU A 198 -18.85 -19.00 -7.09
CA LEU A 198 -18.61 -17.77 -6.33
C LEU A 198 -17.86 -18.02 -5.02
N ILE A 199 -18.18 -19.11 -4.31
CA ILE A 199 -17.42 -19.51 -3.11
C ILE A 199 -15.94 -19.74 -3.47
N ASN A 200 -15.68 -20.60 -4.47
CA ASN A 200 -14.32 -21.02 -4.80
C ASN A 200 -13.47 -19.88 -5.41
N SER A 201 -14.08 -19.03 -6.24
CA SER A 201 -13.34 -17.95 -6.92
C SER A 201 -13.12 -16.72 -6.03
N VAL A 202 -14.09 -16.39 -5.16
CA VAL A 202 -14.06 -15.15 -4.39
C VAL A 202 -13.85 -15.40 -2.90
N LEU A 203 -14.66 -16.23 -2.23
CA LEU A 203 -14.53 -16.37 -0.77
C LEU A 203 -13.26 -17.10 -0.36
N ASP A 204 -12.84 -18.11 -1.13
CA ASP A 204 -11.67 -18.92 -0.82
C ASP A 204 -10.36 -18.18 -1.09
N SER A 205 -10.38 -17.17 -1.96
CA SER A 205 -9.23 -16.32 -2.24
C SER A 205 -9.07 -15.16 -1.25
N LEU A 206 -10.11 -14.80 -0.49
CA LEU A 206 -10.05 -13.72 0.53
C LEU A 206 -8.96 -13.93 1.59
N PRO A 207 -8.86 -15.11 2.26
CA PRO A 207 -7.86 -15.30 3.30
C PRO A 207 -6.45 -15.51 2.77
N THR A 208 -6.27 -15.80 1.47
CA THR A 208 -4.97 -16.19 0.89
C THR A 208 -3.86 -15.19 1.17
N TYR A 209 -4.17 -13.89 1.10
CA TYR A 209 -3.18 -12.85 1.36
C TYR A 209 -2.70 -12.87 2.83
N VAL A 210 -3.60 -12.96 3.81
CA VAL A 210 -3.23 -13.08 5.24
C VAL A 210 -2.55 -14.42 5.54
N MET A 211 -3.03 -15.50 4.91
CA MET A 211 -2.48 -16.85 5.07
C MET A 211 -1.03 -16.96 4.62
N SER A 212 -0.58 -16.08 3.72
CA SER A 212 0.83 -16.05 3.30
C SER A 212 1.78 -15.58 4.41
N LEU A 213 1.27 -14.88 5.43
CA LEU A 213 2.04 -14.33 6.54
C LEU A 213 1.73 -14.99 7.90
N PHE A 214 0.47 -15.37 8.13
CA PHE A 214 0.00 -15.90 9.41
C PHE A 214 -0.72 -17.23 9.25
N PRO A 215 -0.43 -18.23 10.09
CA PRO A 215 -1.17 -19.49 10.07
C PRO A 215 -2.62 -19.24 10.50
N ILE A 216 -3.56 -19.74 9.70
CA ILE A 216 -4.99 -19.56 9.98
C ILE A 216 -5.43 -20.37 11.22
N PRO A 217 -6.03 -19.72 12.24
CA PRO A 217 -6.50 -20.43 13.42
C PRO A 217 -7.70 -21.36 13.09
N PRO A 218 -7.82 -22.54 13.73
CA PRO A 218 -8.95 -23.45 13.51
C PRO A 218 -10.32 -22.82 13.74
N ILE A 219 -10.43 -21.87 14.67
CA ILE A 219 -11.68 -21.16 14.94
C ILE A 219 -12.11 -20.26 13.78
N VAL A 220 -11.16 -19.68 13.04
CA VAL A 220 -11.42 -18.83 11.87
C VAL A 220 -11.87 -19.69 10.70
N ILE A 221 -11.23 -20.84 10.48
CA ILE A 221 -11.66 -21.83 9.47
C ILE A 221 -13.13 -22.22 9.72
N LYS A 222 -13.47 -22.59 10.95
CA LYS A 222 -14.85 -22.97 11.32
C LYS A 222 -15.87 -21.85 11.04
N LYS A 223 -15.50 -20.58 11.27
CA LYS A 223 -16.36 -19.42 10.96
C LYS A 223 -16.56 -19.25 9.46
N LEU A 224 -15.48 -19.31 8.66
CA LEU A 224 -15.56 -19.22 7.20
C LEU A 224 -16.38 -20.37 6.61
N ASP A 225 -16.19 -21.60 7.09
CA ASP A 225 -16.96 -22.76 6.64
C ASP A 225 -18.45 -22.65 6.99
N ARG A 226 -18.77 -22.00 8.11
CA ARG A 226 -20.16 -21.68 8.45
C ARG A 226 -20.75 -20.68 7.45
N LEU A 227 -20.02 -19.61 7.11
CA LEU A 227 -20.47 -18.63 6.12
C LEU A 227 -20.69 -19.26 4.74
N ARG A 228 -19.73 -20.06 4.26
CA ARG A 228 -19.82 -20.81 3.00
C ARG A 228 -21.05 -21.72 2.97
N ARG A 229 -21.24 -22.55 4.01
CA ARG A 229 -22.38 -23.47 4.11
C ARG A 229 -23.72 -22.72 4.13
N ASN A 230 -23.81 -21.66 4.93
CA ASN A 230 -25.03 -20.86 5.01
C ASN A 230 -25.41 -20.26 3.65
N PHE A 231 -24.43 -19.78 2.87
CA PHE A 231 -24.69 -19.24 1.54
C PHE A 231 -25.07 -20.33 0.54
N LEU A 232 -24.34 -21.45 0.53
CA LEU A 232 -24.57 -22.56 -0.39
C LEU A 232 -25.99 -23.14 -0.22
N TRP A 233 -26.41 -23.35 1.03
CA TRP A 233 -27.68 -24.02 1.36
C TRP A 233 -28.87 -23.09 1.58
N LYS A 234 -28.71 -21.76 1.43
CA LYS A 234 -29.81 -20.80 1.59
C LYS A 234 -30.90 -21.10 0.54
N LYS A 235 -32.05 -21.63 0.95
CA LYS A 235 -33.17 -21.85 0.03
C LYS A 235 -33.63 -20.50 -0.54
N GLY A 236 -33.79 -20.42 -1.86
CA GLY A 236 -34.58 -19.32 -2.43
C GLY A 236 -36.00 -19.47 -1.91
N LYS A 237 -36.65 -18.38 -1.52
CA LYS A 237 -38.11 -18.41 -1.48
C LYS A 237 -38.52 -18.48 -2.95
N GLU A 238 -39.05 -19.63 -3.36
CA GLU A 238 -39.85 -19.74 -4.58
C GLU A 238 -41.08 -18.83 -4.45
#